data_AF-A0A4Q3T516-F1
#
_entry.id   AF-A0A4Q3T516-F1
#
_cell.length_a   1.000
_cell.length_b   1.000
_cell.length_c   1.000
_cell.angle_alpha   90.00
_cell.angle_beta   90.00
_cell.angle_gamma   90.00
#
_symmetry.space_group_name_H-M   'P 1'
#
loop_
_entity.id
_entity.type
_entity.pdbx_description
1 polymer ?
#
loop_
_entity_poly.entity_id
_entity_poly.type
_entity_poly.pdbx_seq_one_letter_code
_entity_poly.pdbx_strand_id
1 'polypeptide(L)'
;MTTTRRDALKAIAGSAALTSFSIEGVLAQAGGKFVYANNSPYDNLDPHTIFDTARAASRFNLYDGLYRWVDNPPKMIPWLAESHTVSDDGKVYTFKLRQNAKFHDGKPLTSADVVYSIERILALKKGPASLYLASIKPGSTQAPDPHTVVFNLNAPSAIFLTTVPDILVVNSALVKANEKDGDWGEAWLARNEAGSGSYALRRHDPAVGFTARRFADHFAGWTGQPFDDLEFRTVLETNTRVLGLIRGDFQGADGYLPYDQIQRLRQSSNVQIIEQES
;
A
#
# COMPACT_ATOMS: atom_id res chain seq x y z
N MET A 1 -66.04 -15.55 -20.10
CA MET A 1 -66.65 -14.45 -20.88
C MET A 1 -65.55 -13.88 -21.77
N THR A 2 -65.61 -14.25 -23.05
CA THR A 2 -64.65 -13.94 -24.12
C THR A 2 -64.92 -12.57 -24.71
N THR A 3 -63.88 -11.75 -24.90
CA THR A 3 -63.88 -10.78 -26.01
C THR A 3 -62.46 -10.49 -26.49
N THR A 4 -62.33 -10.56 -27.81
CA THR A 4 -61.13 -10.62 -28.63
C THR A 4 -60.77 -9.27 -29.27
N ARG A 5 -59.52 -9.21 -29.73
CA ARG A 5 -58.89 -8.25 -30.65
C ARG A 5 -59.79 -7.76 -31.80
N ARG A 6 -59.95 -6.43 -31.94
CA ARG A 6 -59.78 -5.65 -33.18
C ARG A 6 -60.13 -4.16 -32.92
N ASP A 7 -59.47 -3.30 -33.67
CA ASP A 7 -59.63 -1.84 -33.79
C ASP A 7 -58.88 -1.01 -32.72
N ALA A 8 -57.95 -0.09 -33.04
CA ALA A 8 -57.49 0.37 -34.34
C ALA A 8 -56.08 0.99 -34.18
N LEU A 9 -55.24 0.74 -35.18
CA LEU A 9 -54.03 1.49 -35.47
C LEU A 9 -54.37 2.96 -35.78
N LYS A 10 -53.70 3.90 -35.11
CA LYS A 10 -53.28 5.17 -35.71
C LYS A 10 -51.82 5.41 -35.36
N ALA A 11 -50.99 5.37 -36.39
CA ALA A 11 -49.58 5.67 -36.36
C ALA A 11 -49.34 7.17 -36.15
N ILE A 12 -48.41 7.51 -35.25
CA ILE A 12 -47.59 8.72 -35.38
C ILE A 12 -46.14 8.30 -35.14
N ALA A 13 -45.32 8.58 -36.15
CA ALA A 13 -43.88 8.40 -36.18
C ALA A 13 -43.18 9.20 -35.07
N GLY A 14 -42.09 8.67 -34.52
CA GLY A 14 -41.22 9.46 -33.67
C GLY A 14 -40.17 8.65 -32.91
N SER A 15 -38.99 8.58 -33.50
CA SER A 15 -37.69 8.39 -32.82
C SER A 15 -37.39 7.03 -32.17
N ALA A 16 -36.54 6.28 -32.85
CA ALA A 16 -35.72 5.23 -32.24
C ALA A 16 -34.80 5.87 -31.18
N ALA A 17 -35.12 5.68 -29.90
CA ALA A 17 -34.15 5.83 -28.83
C ALA A 17 -33.39 4.51 -28.72
N LEU A 18 -32.22 4.44 -29.36
CA LEU A 18 -31.17 3.51 -28.95
C LEU A 18 -30.85 3.84 -27.49
N THR A 19 -31.35 3.03 -26.55
CA THR A 19 -30.87 3.05 -25.18
C THR A 19 -29.44 2.55 -25.20
N SER A 20 -28.50 3.50 -25.33
CA SER A 20 -27.12 3.29 -24.95
C SER A 20 -27.11 2.88 -23.48
N PHE A 21 -26.80 1.62 -23.20
CA PHE A 21 -26.33 1.22 -21.89
C PHE A 21 -25.01 1.95 -21.66
N SER A 22 -25.08 3.12 -21.05
CA SER A 22 -23.93 3.74 -20.44
C SER A 22 -23.50 2.82 -19.31
N ILE A 23 -22.34 2.18 -19.47
CA ILE A 23 -21.59 1.65 -18.32
C ILE A 23 -21.11 2.90 -17.58
N GLU A 24 -21.97 3.46 -16.73
CA GLU A 24 -21.52 4.39 -15.70
C GLU A 24 -20.64 3.58 -14.77
N GLY A 25 -19.32 3.66 -14.99
CA GLY A 25 -18.36 3.28 -13.97
C GLY A 25 -18.73 4.03 -12.70
N VAL A 26 -19.06 3.29 -11.64
CA VAL A 26 -19.34 3.86 -10.33
C VAL A 26 -18.10 4.63 -9.90
N LEU A 27 -18.11 5.94 -10.12
CA LEU A 27 -17.08 6.84 -9.62
C LEU A 27 -17.12 6.74 -8.08
N ALA A 28 -15.96 6.48 -7.49
CA ALA A 28 -15.81 6.35 -6.05
C ALA A 28 -16.36 7.61 -5.33
N GLN A 29 -17.36 7.42 -4.47
CA GLN A 29 -17.82 8.48 -3.58
C GLN A 29 -16.80 8.63 -2.43
N ALA A 30 -16.43 9.86 -2.10
CA ALA A 30 -15.51 10.19 -1.02
C ALA A 30 -15.95 9.53 0.29
N GLY A 31 -15.24 8.49 0.74
CA GLY A 31 -15.46 7.86 2.03
C GLY A 31 -14.94 8.76 3.16
N GLY A 32 -15.45 8.59 4.37
CA GLY A 32 -15.03 9.40 5.53
C GLY A 32 -13.58 9.15 5.97
N LYS A 33 -13.32 9.31 7.26
CA LYS A 33 -12.01 9.06 7.86
C LYS A 33 -11.98 7.68 8.50
N PHE A 34 -10.92 6.91 8.24
CA PHE A 34 -10.63 5.67 8.94
C PHE A 34 -9.59 5.91 10.03
N VAL A 35 -9.89 5.53 11.26
CA VAL A 35 -8.98 5.67 12.40
C VAL A 35 -8.58 4.28 12.92
N TYR A 36 -7.29 3.99 12.92
CA TYR A 36 -6.72 2.77 13.47
C TYR A 36 -5.92 3.07 14.74
N ALA A 37 -6.25 2.41 15.85
CA ALA A 37 -5.56 2.56 17.12
C ALA A 37 -4.56 1.42 17.35
N ASN A 38 -3.27 1.76 17.43
CA ASN A 38 -2.20 0.78 17.57
C ASN A 38 -1.45 0.99 18.88
N ASN A 39 -0.98 -0.10 19.51
CA ASN A 39 -0.15 -0.02 20.71
C ASN A 39 1.32 0.32 20.43
N SER A 40 1.77 0.21 19.19
CA SER A 40 3.15 0.52 18.80
C SER A 40 3.28 1.97 18.33
N PRO A 41 4.30 2.70 18.78
CA PRO A 41 4.50 4.08 18.37
C PRO A 41 4.88 4.14 16.89
N TYR A 42 4.21 5.03 16.15
CA TYR A 42 4.67 5.46 14.83
C TYR A 42 5.70 6.58 15.01
N ASP A 43 6.81 6.31 15.69
CA ASP A 43 7.87 7.28 16.00
C ASP A 43 8.87 7.48 14.84
N ASN A 44 8.82 6.60 13.86
CA ASN A 44 9.62 6.58 12.65
C ASN A 44 8.71 6.14 11.49
N LEU A 45 8.88 6.75 10.31
CA LEU A 45 8.12 6.43 9.08
C LEU A 45 8.99 5.86 7.94
N ASP A 46 10.30 5.75 8.13
CA ASP A 46 11.21 5.32 7.07
C ASP A 46 11.02 3.84 6.71
N PRO A 47 10.59 3.51 5.47
CA PRO A 47 10.26 2.14 5.08
C PRO A 47 11.45 1.20 5.05
N HIS A 48 12.69 1.70 5.06
CA HIS A 48 13.92 0.89 5.01
C HIS A 48 14.59 0.75 6.38
N THR A 49 14.07 1.37 7.43
CA THR A 49 14.54 1.13 8.81
C THR A 49 13.52 0.37 9.66
N ILE A 50 12.26 0.31 9.19
CA ILE A 50 11.13 -0.33 9.86
C ILE A 50 10.88 -1.71 9.28
N PHE A 51 10.79 -2.72 10.15
CA PHE A 51 10.51 -4.10 9.73
C PHE A 51 9.79 -4.89 10.83
N ASP A 52 8.62 -4.39 11.22
CA ASP A 52 7.73 -5.04 12.18
C ASP A 52 6.27 -4.94 11.70
N THR A 53 5.42 -5.83 12.19
CA THR A 53 4.01 -5.94 11.79
C THR A 53 3.19 -4.76 12.31
N ALA A 54 3.47 -4.28 13.52
CA ALA A 54 2.69 -3.23 14.15
C ALA A 54 2.78 -1.91 13.39
N ARG A 55 3.92 -1.61 12.76
CA ARG A 55 4.13 -0.40 11.96
C ARG A 55 4.03 -0.63 10.46
N ALA A 56 3.54 -1.80 10.03
CA ALA A 56 3.32 -2.11 8.62
C ALA A 56 2.41 -1.09 7.90
N ALA A 57 1.53 -0.41 8.65
CA ALA A 57 0.65 0.62 8.11
C ALA A 57 1.39 1.80 7.45
N SER A 58 2.50 2.29 8.02
CA SER A 58 3.26 3.39 7.39
C SER A 58 3.91 2.90 6.09
N ARG A 59 4.44 1.68 6.11
CA ARG A 59 5.07 1.03 4.96
C ARG A 59 4.11 0.81 3.79
N PHE A 60 2.98 0.16 4.02
CA PHE A 60 2.11 -0.31 2.94
C PHE A 60 1.03 0.68 2.49
N ASN A 61 0.78 1.76 3.25
CA ASN A 61 -0.11 2.83 2.80
C ASN A 61 0.64 3.96 2.09
N LEU A 62 1.86 4.29 2.54
CA LEU A 62 2.62 5.41 2.01
C LEU A 62 3.56 5.02 0.86
N TYR A 63 3.94 3.75 0.75
CA TYR A 63 4.89 3.26 -0.26
C TYR A 63 4.36 2.06 -1.02
N ASP A 64 4.82 1.90 -2.26
CA ASP A 64 4.57 0.73 -3.08
C ASP A 64 5.87 -0.03 -3.36
N GLY A 65 5.76 -1.35 -3.50
CA GLY A 65 6.82 -2.24 -3.95
C GLY A 65 6.53 -2.83 -5.33
N LEU A 66 7.48 -3.58 -5.88
CA LEU A 66 7.34 -4.26 -7.17
C LEU A 66 6.20 -5.28 -7.16
N TYR A 67 6.07 -6.01 -6.05
CA TYR A 67 5.04 -7.00 -5.77
C TYR A 67 4.33 -6.66 -4.46
N ARG A 68 3.15 -7.24 -4.24
CA ARG A 68 2.36 -7.03 -3.03
C ARG A 68 1.74 -8.34 -2.55
N TRP A 69 1.68 -8.52 -1.23
CA TRP A 69 0.87 -9.55 -0.59
C TRP A 69 -0.57 -9.05 -0.41
N VAL A 70 -1.54 -9.86 -0.83
CA VAL A 70 -2.98 -9.61 -0.69
C VAL A 70 -3.70 -10.84 -0.16
N ASP A 71 -4.94 -10.67 0.30
CA ASP A 71 -5.81 -11.72 0.85
C ASP A 71 -5.28 -12.42 2.12
N ASN A 72 -6.13 -13.27 2.70
CA ASN A 72 -5.75 -14.31 3.66
C ASN A 72 -6.44 -15.63 3.24
N PRO A 73 -5.70 -16.72 2.89
CA PRO A 73 -4.25 -16.88 2.91
C PRO A 73 -3.52 -15.91 1.96
N PRO A 74 -2.28 -15.52 2.29
CA PRO A 74 -1.54 -14.50 1.55
C PRO A 74 -1.24 -14.98 0.13
N LYS A 75 -1.55 -14.14 -0.85
CA LYS A 75 -1.23 -14.30 -2.27
C LYS A 75 -0.34 -13.18 -2.73
N MET A 76 0.74 -13.53 -3.43
CA MET A 76 1.63 -12.53 -4.01
C MET A 76 1.14 -12.15 -5.40
N ILE A 77 0.98 -10.85 -5.65
CA ILE A 77 0.57 -10.32 -6.95
C ILE A 77 1.57 -9.27 -7.45
N PRO A 78 1.73 -9.10 -8.78
CA PRO A 78 2.44 -7.95 -9.35
C PRO A 78 1.78 -6.63 -8.90
N TRP A 79 2.59 -5.61 -8.66
CA TRP A 79 2.12 -4.30 -8.20
C TRP A 79 2.74 -3.16 -9.02
N LEU A 80 3.90 -2.58 -8.62
CA LEU A 80 4.64 -1.65 -9.50
C LEU A 80 5.24 -2.37 -10.72
N ALA A 81 5.58 -3.65 -10.60
CA ALA A 81 5.94 -4.47 -11.74
C ALA A 81 4.68 -5.03 -12.42
N GLU A 82 4.65 -5.05 -13.75
CA GLU A 82 3.62 -5.73 -14.55
C GLU A 82 4.00 -7.20 -14.79
N SER A 83 5.29 -7.49 -14.87
CA SER A 83 5.81 -8.85 -15.09
C SER A 83 7.26 -8.97 -14.62
N HIS A 84 7.74 -10.21 -14.50
CA HIS A 84 9.16 -10.51 -14.35
C HIS A 84 9.58 -11.73 -15.16
N THR A 85 10.88 -11.84 -15.42
CA THR A 85 11.53 -13.06 -15.92
C THR A 85 12.71 -13.42 -15.02
N VAL A 86 13.03 -14.72 -14.97
CA VAL A 86 14.19 -15.24 -14.24
C VAL A 86 15.11 -15.92 -15.25
N SER A 87 16.42 -15.67 -15.18
CA SER A 87 17.40 -16.41 -16.00
C SER A 87 17.43 -17.89 -15.65
N ASP A 88 17.87 -18.72 -16.59
CA ASP A 88 17.95 -20.18 -16.42
C ASP A 88 18.83 -20.60 -15.23
N ASP A 89 19.85 -19.80 -14.89
CA ASP A 89 20.72 -20.03 -13.74
C ASP A 89 20.16 -19.50 -12.41
N GLY A 90 18.95 -18.89 -12.42
CA GLY A 90 18.26 -18.40 -11.24
C GLY A 90 18.88 -17.18 -10.58
N LYS A 91 19.81 -16.48 -11.24
CA LYS A 91 20.57 -15.35 -10.67
C LYS A 91 20.12 -13.98 -11.14
N VAL A 92 19.46 -13.89 -12.29
CA VAL A 92 19.05 -12.61 -12.87
C VAL A 92 17.54 -12.52 -12.89
N TYR A 93 17.00 -11.55 -12.17
CA TYR A 93 15.58 -11.24 -12.16
C TYR A 93 15.35 -9.91 -12.85
N THR A 94 14.60 -9.92 -13.96
CA THR A 94 14.25 -8.72 -14.71
C THR A 94 12.78 -8.40 -14.51
N PHE A 95 12.48 -7.20 -14.04
CA PHE A 95 11.11 -6.72 -13.84
C PHE A 95 10.79 -5.61 -14.84
N LYS A 96 9.56 -5.64 -15.39
CA LYS A 96 9.01 -4.56 -16.21
C LYS A 96 8.04 -3.74 -15.36
N LEU A 97 8.30 -2.45 -15.26
CA LEU A 97 7.51 -1.51 -14.47
C LEU A 97 6.36 -0.95 -15.30
N ARG A 98 5.23 -0.72 -14.64
CA ARG A 98 4.14 0.08 -15.21
C ARG A 98 4.62 1.52 -15.47
N GLN A 99 4.07 2.15 -16.50
CA GLN A 99 4.52 3.47 -16.95
C GLN A 99 3.77 4.64 -16.29
N ASN A 100 2.62 4.38 -15.67
CA ASN A 100 1.75 5.41 -15.10
C ASN A 100 1.99 5.68 -13.60
N ALA A 101 2.98 5.03 -12.98
CA ALA A 101 3.29 5.21 -11.56
C ALA A 101 3.96 6.57 -11.30
N LYS A 102 3.51 7.24 -10.24
CA LYS A 102 4.03 8.52 -9.77
C LYS A 102 4.18 8.52 -8.26
N PHE A 103 5.15 9.27 -7.76
CA PHE A 103 5.25 9.60 -6.35
C PHE A 103 4.19 10.64 -5.95
N HIS A 104 3.97 10.80 -4.65
CA HIS A 104 3.01 11.79 -4.12
C HIS A 104 3.37 13.24 -4.47
N ASP A 105 4.65 13.54 -4.78
CA ASP A 105 5.10 14.84 -5.29
C ASP A 105 4.83 15.04 -6.79
N GLY A 106 4.18 14.08 -7.44
CA GLY A 106 3.79 14.10 -8.85
C GLY A 106 4.88 13.65 -9.83
N LYS A 107 6.12 13.40 -9.36
CA LYS A 107 7.19 12.92 -10.24
C LYS A 107 6.93 11.48 -10.70
N PRO A 108 7.32 11.13 -11.94
CA PRO A 108 7.22 9.75 -12.40
C PRO A 108 8.13 8.83 -11.57
N LEU A 109 7.65 7.63 -11.27
CA LEU A 109 8.44 6.57 -10.65
C LEU A 109 9.14 5.77 -11.76
N THR A 110 10.45 5.56 -11.60
CA THR A 110 11.28 4.85 -12.59
C THR A 110 12.07 3.70 -11.97
N SER A 111 12.66 2.87 -12.82
CA SER A 111 13.59 1.80 -12.42
C SER A 111 14.80 2.34 -11.65
N ALA A 112 15.23 3.58 -11.90
CA ALA A 112 16.31 4.21 -11.15
C ALA A 112 15.95 4.40 -9.65
N ASP A 113 14.68 4.64 -9.34
CA ASP A 113 14.20 4.75 -7.96
C ASP A 113 14.17 3.37 -7.26
N VAL A 114 13.86 2.31 -8.01
CA VAL A 114 13.94 0.93 -7.51
C VAL A 114 15.39 0.56 -7.18
N VAL A 115 16.33 0.85 -8.10
CA VAL A 115 17.77 0.66 -7.88
C VAL A 115 18.22 1.44 -6.64
N TYR A 116 17.88 2.73 -6.57
CA TYR A 116 18.24 3.55 -5.40
C TYR A 116 17.69 2.96 -4.10
N SER A 117 16.46 2.46 -4.11
CA SER A 117 15.81 1.90 -2.92
C SER A 117 16.52 0.64 -2.40
N ILE A 118 16.92 -0.28 -3.27
CA ILE A 118 17.68 -1.46 -2.83
C ILE A 118 19.10 -1.10 -2.37
N GLU A 119 19.78 -0.17 -3.03
CA GLU A 119 21.09 0.32 -2.60
C GLU A 119 21.00 0.98 -1.22
N ARG A 120 19.97 1.79 -0.99
CA ARG A 120 19.68 2.41 0.30
C ARG A 120 19.46 1.38 1.40
N ILE A 121 18.66 0.34 1.13
CA ILE A 121 18.44 -0.77 2.07
C ILE A 121 19.77 -1.44 2.45
N LEU A 122 20.62 -1.76 1.45
CA LEU A 122 21.92 -2.40 1.67
C LEU A 122 22.88 -1.49 2.46
N ALA A 123 22.86 -0.18 2.19
CA ALA A 123 23.71 0.81 2.87
C ALA A 123 23.32 1.00 4.33
N LEU A 124 22.02 1.11 4.63
CA LEU A 124 21.52 1.35 5.98
C LEU A 124 21.71 0.15 6.92
N LYS A 125 21.68 -1.09 6.38
CA LYS A 125 21.79 -2.34 7.17
C LYS A 125 20.79 -2.43 8.33
N LYS A 126 19.61 -1.83 8.13
CA LYS A 126 18.49 -1.77 9.07
C LYS A 126 17.23 -2.34 8.41
N GLY A 127 16.16 -2.49 9.18
CA GLY A 127 14.86 -2.92 8.69
C GLY A 127 14.95 -4.19 7.81
N PRO A 128 14.51 -4.16 6.55
CA PRO A 128 14.48 -5.33 5.67
C PRO A 128 15.86 -5.74 5.11
N ALA A 129 16.96 -5.06 5.45
CA ALA A 129 18.27 -5.30 4.84
C ALA A 129 18.77 -6.75 4.93
N SER A 130 18.46 -7.44 6.03
CA SER A 130 18.87 -8.84 6.24
C SER A 130 18.36 -9.79 5.16
N LEU A 131 17.27 -9.46 4.46
CA LEU A 131 16.72 -10.22 3.33
C LEU A 131 17.65 -10.20 2.10
N TYR A 132 18.53 -9.21 1.99
CA TYR A 132 19.27 -8.92 0.75
C TYR A 132 20.79 -8.94 0.92
N LEU A 133 21.32 -8.70 2.12
CA LEU A 133 22.77 -8.53 2.35
C LEU A 133 23.63 -9.71 1.87
N ALA A 134 23.09 -10.94 1.89
CA ALA A 134 23.80 -12.13 1.40
C ALA A 134 23.63 -12.34 -0.12
N SER A 135 22.52 -11.88 -0.69
CA SER A 135 22.10 -12.23 -2.05
C SER A 135 22.38 -11.13 -3.08
N ILE A 136 22.43 -9.85 -2.69
CA ILE A 136 22.62 -8.71 -3.59
C ILE A 136 23.88 -7.94 -3.16
N LYS A 137 24.77 -7.65 -4.11
CA LYS A 137 25.94 -6.80 -3.89
C LYS A 137 25.58 -5.34 -4.17
N PRO A 138 26.09 -4.37 -3.40
CA PRO A 138 25.97 -2.96 -3.75
C PRO A 138 26.44 -2.71 -5.20
N GLY A 139 25.66 -1.97 -5.96
CA GLY A 139 25.87 -1.67 -7.37
C GLY A 139 25.56 -2.81 -8.35
N SER A 140 25.07 -3.97 -7.88
CA SER A 140 24.72 -5.08 -8.79
C SER A 140 23.35 -4.94 -9.43
N THR A 141 22.44 -4.13 -8.86
CA THR A 141 21.11 -3.90 -9.44
C THR A 141 21.18 -2.81 -10.50
N GLN A 142 20.56 -3.03 -11.66
CA GLN A 142 20.67 -2.16 -12.83
C GLN A 142 19.31 -1.67 -13.31
N ALA A 143 19.31 -0.48 -13.91
CA ALA A 143 18.17 0.14 -14.57
C ALA A 143 18.55 0.44 -16.03
N PRO A 144 18.52 -0.55 -16.95
CA PRO A 144 18.94 -0.37 -18.33
C PRO A 144 18.08 0.64 -19.11
N ASP A 145 16.83 0.83 -18.69
CA ASP A 145 15.90 1.83 -19.21
C ASP A 145 14.94 2.26 -18.09
N PRO A 146 14.13 3.34 -18.25
CA PRO A 146 13.27 3.87 -17.19
C PRO A 146 12.22 2.91 -16.62
N HIS A 147 11.90 1.82 -17.31
CA HIS A 147 10.83 0.89 -16.94
C HIS A 147 11.31 -0.57 -16.80
N THR A 148 12.63 -0.79 -16.77
CA THR A 148 13.21 -2.10 -16.56
C THR A 148 14.19 -2.05 -15.41
N VAL A 149 14.04 -2.95 -14.43
CA VAL A 149 15.01 -3.15 -13.35
C VAL A 149 15.50 -4.59 -13.38
N VAL A 150 16.82 -4.76 -13.23
CA VAL A 150 17.50 -6.05 -13.28
C VAL A 150 18.25 -6.26 -11.97
N PHE A 151 17.83 -7.25 -11.18
CA PHE A 151 18.53 -7.68 -9.99
C PHE A 151 19.51 -8.79 -10.35
N ASN A 152 20.78 -8.60 -10.01
CA ASN A 152 21.83 -9.61 -10.16
C ASN A 152 22.19 -10.19 -8.79
N LEU A 153 21.82 -11.45 -8.58
CA LEU A 153 22.06 -12.17 -7.33
C LEU A 153 23.44 -12.85 -7.32
N ASN A 154 24.03 -12.96 -6.13
CA ASN A 154 25.31 -13.64 -5.90
C ASN A 154 25.23 -15.16 -6.11
N ALA A 155 24.06 -15.74 -5.87
CA ALA A 155 23.77 -17.15 -6.00
C ALA A 155 22.30 -17.35 -6.43
N PRO A 156 21.95 -18.49 -7.05
CA PRO A 156 20.57 -18.78 -7.42
C PRO A 156 19.67 -18.76 -6.17
N SER A 157 18.52 -18.10 -6.25
CA SER A 157 17.59 -18.04 -5.12
C SER A 157 16.16 -18.01 -5.61
N ALA A 158 15.46 -19.14 -5.48
CA ALA A 158 14.02 -19.20 -5.78
C ALA A 158 13.18 -18.38 -4.79
N ILE A 159 13.71 -18.13 -3.58
CA ILE A 159 13.00 -17.35 -2.54
C ILE A 159 13.12 -15.85 -2.76
N PHE A 160 14.00 -15.37 -3.64
CA PHE A 160 14.18 -13.93 -3.84
C PHE A 160 12.86 -13.24 -4.19
N LEU A 161 12.03 -13.87 -5.03
CA LEU A 161 10.74 -13.29 -5.40
C LEU A 161 9.82 -13.08 -4.19
N THR A 162 9.92 -13.89 -3.13
CA THR A 162 9.07 -13.74 -1.93
C THR A 162 9.51 -12.59 -1.03
N THR A 163 10.73 -12.06 -1.21
CA THR A 163 11.22 -10.89 -0.46
C THR A 163 10.99 -9.58 -1.21
N VAL A 164 10.82 -9.62 -2.54
CA VAL A 164 10.58 -8.45 -3.39
C VAL A 164 9.49 -7.48 -2.87
N PRO A 165 8.37 -7.93 -2.26
CA PRO A 165 7.40 -7.02 -1.65
C PRO A 165 7.95 -6.08 -0.57
N ASP A 166 9.07 -6.44 0.06
CA ASP A 166 9.74 -5.62 1.08
C ASP A 166 10.73 -4.59 0.49
N ILE A 167 10.93 -4.58 -0.83
CA ILE A 167 11.62 -3.50 -1.55
C ILE A 167 10.62 -2.38 -1.85
N LEU A 168 10.30 -1.59 -0.83
CA LEU A 168 9.44 -0.41 -0.96
C LEU A 168 10.21 0.72 -1.66
N VAL A 169 9.63 1.30 -2.70
CA VAL A 169 10.31 2.27 -3.56
C VAL A 169 10.18 3.68 -3.00
N VAL A 170 11.30 4.38 -2.86
CA VAL A 170 11.36 5.80 -2.43
C VAL A 170 11.76 6.70 -3.59
N ASN A 171 11.23 7.93 -3.63
CA ASN A 171 11.62 8.97 -4.58
C ASN A 171 13.08 9.37 -4.35
N SER A 172 13.97 8.87 -5.21
CA SER A 172 15.41 8.99 -5.00
C SER A 172 15.89 10.44 -5.02
N ALA A 173 15.29 11.29 -5.85
CA ALA A 173 15.63 12.71 -5.93
C ALA A 173 15.23 13.47 -4.66
N LEU A 174 14.05 13.18 -4.10
CA LEU A 174 13.57 13.82 -2.87
C LEU A 174 14.40 13.38 -1.66
N VAL A 175 14.72 12.08 -1.56
CA VAL A 175 15.57 11.58 -0.47
C VAL A 175 16.97 12.18 -0.53
N LYS A 176 17.62 12.16 -1.70
CA LYS A 176 18.96 12.76 -1.89
C LYS A 176 19.00 14.25 -1.57
N ALA A 177 17.95 15.00 -1.90
CA ALA A 177 17.87 16.43 -1.60
C ALA A 177 17.80 16.73 -0.09
N ASN A 178 17.41 15.75 0.73
CA ASN A 178 17.28 15.88 2.18
C ASN A 178 18.32 15.03 2.95
N GLU A 179 19.23 14.37 2.25
CA GLU A 179 20.34 13.61 2.84
C GLU A 179 21.31 14.56 3.55
N LYS A 180 21.81 14.13 4.70
CA LYS A 180 22.81 14.85 5.49
C LYS A 180 23.90 13.90 5.92
N ASP A 181 25.16 14.32 5.77
CA ASP A 181 26.32 13.58 6.29
C ASP A 181 26.38 12.10 5.84
N GLY A 182 25.86 11.79 4.65
CA GLY A 182 25.83 10.42 4.13
C GLY A 182 24.79 9.50 4.79
N ASP A 183 23.78 10.06 5.48
CA ASP A 183 22.74 9.30 6.19
C ASP A 183 21.67 8.68 5.28
N TRP A 184 21.80 8.82 3.96
CA TRP A 184 20.81 8.38 2.97
C TRP A 184 19.40 8.94 3.25
N GLY A 185 19.30 10.13 3.83
CA GLY A 185 18.03 10.76 4.20
C GLY A 185 17.26 10.04 5.32
N GLU A 186 17.91 9.14 6.07
CA GLU A 186 17.30 8.41 7.20
C GLU A 186 16.65 9.36 8.20
N ALA A 187 17.37 10.40 8.66
CA ALA A 187 16.84 11.31 9.67
C ALA A 187 15.62 12.09 9.18
N TRP A 188 15.57 12.39 7.88
CA TRP A 188 14.45 13.09 7.27
C TRP A 188 13.24 12.15 7.06
N LEU A 189 13.45 10.95 6.52
CA LEU A 189 12.41 9.95 6.30
C LEU A 189 11.82 9.40 7.61
N ALA A 190 12.53 9.53 8.74
CA ALA A 190 11.95 9.23 10.04
C ALA A 190 10.70 10.07 10.36
N ARG A 191 10.52 11.24 9.72
CA ARG A 191 9.42 12.18 9.99
C ARG A 191 8.64 12.63 8.76
N ASN A 192 9.06 12.21 7.58
CA ASN A 192 8.49 12.60 6.30
C ASN A 192 8.27 11.36 5.44
N GLU A 193 7.74 11.54 4.23
CA GLU A 193 7.63 10.47 3.25
C GLU A 193 8.26 10.86 1.91
N ALA A 194 8.57 9.85 1.12
CA ALA A 194 9.01 9.99 -0.27
C ALA A 194 8.35 8.90 -1.13
N GLY A 195 7.09 8.60 -0.85
CA GLY A 195 6.40 7.41 -1.34
C GLY A 195 5.47 7.66 -2.53
N SER A 196 4.88 6.56 -2.99
CA SER A 196 3.94 6.50 -4.11
C SER A 196 2.64 5.77 -3.77
N GLY A 197 2.47 5.38 -2.50
CA GLY A 197 1.38 4.55 -2.02
C GLY A 197 -0.02 5.13 -2.24
N SER A 198 -1.02 4.37 -1.83
CA SER A 198 -2.42 4.79 -2.02
C SER A 198 -2.81 5.98 -1.13
N TYR A 199 -2.01 6.31 -0.10
CA TYR A 199 -2.23 7.48 0.75
C TYR A 199 -0.93 8.26 0.96
N ALA A 200 -1.02 9.58 0.88
CA ALA A 200 0.09 10.51 1.11
C ALA A 200 0.04 11.09 2.52
N LEU A 201 1.17 11.13 3.20
CA LEU A 201 1.33 11.69 4.54
C LEU A 201 0.85 13.15 4.59
N ARG A 202 -0.04 13.46 5.55
CA ARG A 202 -0.48 14.83 5.85
C ARG A 202 0.22 15.42 7.05
N ARG A 203 0.34 14.62 8.11
CA ARG A 203 0.94 15.02 9.38
C ARG A 203 1.50 13.80 10.08
N HIS A 204 2.69 13.96 10.65
CA HIS A 204 3.31 13.03 11.58
C HIS A 204 3.60 13.74 12.89
N ASP A 205 3.29 13.07 13.99
CA ASP A 205 3.63 13.48 15.34
C ASP A 205 4.04 12.22 16.11
N PRO A 206 5.33 12.01 16.40
CA PRO A 206 5.81 10.78 17.05
C PRO A 206 5.08 10.42 18.36
N ALA A 207 4.53 11.41 19.07
CA ALA A 207 3.78 11.19 20.30
C ALA A 207 2.31 10.76 20.05
N VAL A 208 1.77 11.01 18.86
CA VAL A 208 0.35 10.78 18.54
C VAL A 208 0.17 9.72 17.45
N GLY A 209 0.97 9.74 16.40
CA GLY A 209 0.85 8.89 15.22
C GLY A 209 0.96 9.67 13.91
N PHE A 210 0.27 9.23 12.86
CA PHE A 210 0.24 9.94 11.59
C PHE A 210 -1.16 9.98 10.96
N THR A 211 -1.35 10.96 10.09
CA THR A 211 -2.51 11.06 9.20
C THR A 211 -2.07 11.07 7.75
N ALA A 212 -2.87 10.46 6.88
CA ALA A 212 -2.60 10.40 5.45
C ALA A 212 -3.87 10.68 4.65
N ARG A 213 -3.75 11.35 3.50
CA ARG A 213 -4.82 11.66 2.55
C ARG A 213 -4.76 10.68 1.41
N ARG A 214 -5.92 10.25 0.91
CA ARG A 214 -5.99 9.44 -0.31
C ARG A 214 -5.24 10.12 -1.46
N PHE A 215 -4.33 9.37 -2.10
CA PHE A 215 -3.67 9.83 -3.32
C PHE A 215 -4.55 9.51 -4.53
N ALA A 216 -5.25 10.52 -5.05
CA ALA A 216 -6.24 10.36 -6.12
C ALA A 216 -5.64 9.77 -7.40
N ASP A 217 -4.39 10.11 -7.70
CA ASP A 217 -3.67 9.71 -8.92
C ASP A 217 -2.91 8.38 -8.76
N HIS A 218 -3.20 7.58 -7.72
CA HIS A 218 -2.57 6.27 -7.53
C HIS A 218 -2.78 5.39 -8.77
N PHE A 219 -1.71 4.74 -9.23
CA PHE A 219 -1.70 4.03 -10.51
C PHE A 219 -2.66 2.85 -10.59
N ALA A 220 -3.05 2.27 -9.45
CA ALA A 220 -3.98 1.15 -9.39
C ALA A 220 -5.44 1.61 -9.54
N GLY A 221 -5.67 2.93 -9.44
CA GLY A 221 -7.00 3.51 -9.40
C GLY A 221 -7.75 3.17 -8.12
N TRP A 222 -8.99 3.65 -8.06
CA TRP A 222 -9.87 3.49 -6.90
C TRP A 222 -11.17 2.81 -7.30
N THR A 223 -11.61 1.86 -6.48
CA THR A 223 -12.90 1.18 -6.64
C THR A 223 -13.65 1.18 -5.31
N GLY A 224 -14.98 1.01 -5.35
CA GLY A 224 -15.83 1.01 -4.16
C GLY A 224 -15.92 2.39 -3.48
N GLN A 225 -15.93 2.39 -2.15
CA GLN A 225 -15.96 3.60 -1.32
C GLN A 225 -14.66 3.71 -0.51
N PRO A 226 -13.56 4.18 -1.14
CA PRO A 226 -12.30 4.37 -0.42
C PRO A 226 -12.44 5.48 0.61
N PHE A 227 -11.73 5.35 1.74
CA PHE A 227 -11.62 6.43 2.71
C PHE A 227 -10.85 7.62 2.13
N ASP A 228 -11.23 8.81 2.54
CA ASP A 228 -10.56 10.04 2.15
C ASP A 228 -9.29 10.28 2.96
N ASP A 229 -9.35 9.97 4.25
CA ASP A 229 -8.26 10.18 5.19
C ASP A 229 -8.08 8.93 6.06
N LEU A 230 -6.82 8.59 6.31
CA LEU A 230 -6.43 7.61 7.32
C LEU A 230 -5.80 8.34 8.51
N GLU A 231 -6.07 7.85 9.71
CA GLU A 231 -5.33 8.16 10.91
C GLU A 231 -4.85 6.88 11.57
N PHE A 232 -3.56 6.77 11.79
CA PHE A 232 -2.96 5.72 12.58
C PHE A 232 -2.45 6.34 13.87
N ARG A 233 -3.15 6.04 14.96
CA ARG A 233 -2.95 6.66 16.27
C ARG A 233 -2.26 5.68 17.23
N THR A 234 -1.22 6.15 17.90
CA THR A 234 -0.60 5.44 19.02
C THR A 234 -1.51 5.54 20.24
N VAL A 235 -2.01 4.41 20.71
CA VAL A 235 -2.85 4.28 21.91
C VAL A 235 -2.30 3.11 22.72
N LEU A 236 -1.49 3.39 23.75
CA LEU A 236 -0.80 2.34 24.51
C LEU A 236 -1.74 1.51 25.39
N GLU A 237 -2.77 2.14 25.95
CA GLU A 237 -3.67 1.50 26.90
C GLU A 237 -4.75 0.66 26.20
N THR A 238 -4.74 -0.65 26.47
CA THR A 238 -5.66 -1.62 25.85
C THR A 238 -7.13 -1.28 26.09
N ASN A 239 -7.51 -0.90 27.31
CA ASN A 239 -8.90 -0.54 27.63
C ASN A 239 -9.34 0.72 26.85
N THR A 240 -8.43 1.66 26.58
CA THR A 240 -8.73 2.84 25.75
C THR A 240 -9.01 2.45 24.31
N ARG A 241 -8.22 1.52 23.73
CA ARG A 241 -8.48 0.99 22.39
C ARG A 241 -9.84 0.30 22.31
N VAL A 242 -10.13 -0.59 23.26
CA VAL A 242 -11.40 -1.33 23.35
C VAL A 242 -12.61 -0.40 23.48
N LEU A 243 -12.55 0.57 24.39
CA LEU A 243 -13.62 1.55 24.55
C LEU A 243 -13.78 2.48 23.34
N GLY A 244 -12.70 2.79 22.64
CA GLY A 244 -12.74 3.55 21.39
C GLY A 244 -13.42 2.78 20.26
N LEU A 245 -13.14 1.47 20.13
CA LEU A 245 -13.84 0.60 19.18
C LEU A 245 -15.35 0.54 19.47
N ILE A 246 -15.74 0.31 20.73
CA ILE A 246 -17.17 0.23 21.12
C ILE A 246 -17.92 1.53 20.82
N ARG A 247 -17.27 2.68 21.04
CA ARG A 247 -17.85 4.01 20.78
C ARG A 247 -17.83 4.41 19.30
N GLY A 248 -17.08 3.71 18.45
CA GLY A 248 -16.86 4.08 17.05
C GLY A 248 -15.82 5.18 16.85
N ASP A 249 -15.03 5.51 17.89
CA ASP A 249 -13.91 6.46 17.78
C ASP A 249 -12.78 5.88 16.89
N PHE A 250 -12.67 4.55 16.84
CA PHE A 250 -11.73 3.79 16.03
C PHE A 250 -12.47 2.78 15.15
N GLN A 251 -12.03 2.64 13.90
CA GLN A 251 -12.53 1.61 12.96
C GLN A 251 -11.68 0.33 12.98
N GLY A 252 -10.49 0.37 13.61
CA GLY A 252 -9.66 -0.81 13.82
C GLY A 252 -8.66 -0.62 14.96
N ALA A 253 -8.15 -1.72 15.50
CA ALA A 253 -7.06 -1.72 16.47
C ALA A 253 -6.18 -2.97 16.31
N ASP A 254 -5.02 -2.99 16.97
CA ASP A 254 -4.17 -4.18 17.02
C ASP A 254 -4.87 -5.39 17.64
N GLY A 255 -4.49 -6.58 17.17
CA GLY A 255 -5.13 -7.85 17.54
C GLY A 255 -4.67 -8.44 18.89
N TYR A 256 -3.70 -7.83 19.58
CA TYR A 256 -3.14 -8.37 20.83
C TYR A 256 -3.99 -7.95 22.03
N LEU A 257 -5.22 -8.43 22.09
CA LEU A 257 -6.17 -8.13 23.17
C LEU A 257 -6.30 -9.30 24.15
N PRO A 258 -6.30 -9.05 25.47
CA PRO A 258 -6.68 -10.05 26.47
C PRO A 258 -8.07 -10.64 26.22
N TYR A 259 -8.28 -11.90 26.62
CA TYR A 259 -9.52 -12.61 26.35
C TYR A 259 -10.77 -11.91 26.90
N ASP A 260 -10.70 -11.32 28.10
CA ASP A 260 -11.80 -10.56 28.70
C ASP A 260 -12.17 -9.32 27.86
N GLN A 261 -11.18 -8.66 27.25
CA GLN A 261 -11.42 -7.55 26.33
C GLN A 261 -12.08 -8.03 25.04
N ILE A 262 -11.68 -9.19 24.50
CA ILE A 262 -12.34 -9.81 23.35
C ILE A 262 -13.81 -10.14 23.68
N GLN A 263 -14.08 -10.73 24.84
CA GLN A 263 -15.45 -11.01 25.29
C GLN A 263 -16.29 -9.73 25.39
N ARG A 264 -15.69 -8.64 25.89
CA ARG A 264 -16.36 -7.35 25.95
C ARG A 264 -16.69 -6.80 24.57
N LEU A 265 -15.78 -6.92 23.59
CA LEU A 265 -16.05 -6.49 22.21
C LEU A 265 -17.15 -7.32 21.55
N ARG A 266 -17.21 -8.63 21.81
CA ARG A 266 -18.28 -9.52 21.31
C ARG A 266 -19.68 -9.14 21.82
N GLN A 267 -19.78 -8.45 22.94
CA GLN A 267 -21.04 -7.95 23.48
C GLN A 267 -21.49 -6.63 22.82
N SER A 268 -20.62 -5.97 22.06
CA SER A 268 -20.94 -4.74 21.33
C SER A 268 -21.60 -5.06 19.99
N SER A 269 -22.74 -4.44 19.71
CA SER A 269 -23.39 -4.54 18.39
C SER A 269 -22.62 -3.82 17.28
N ASN A 270 -21.67 -2.95 17.65
CA ASN A 270 -20.99 -2.04 16.74
C ASN A 270 -19.56 -2.50 16.39
N VAL A 271 -19.11 -3.64 16.93
CA VAL A 271 -17.76 -4.15 16.69
C VAL A 271 -17.86 -5.57 16.14
N GLN A 272 -17.21 -5.79 15.00
CA GLN A 272 -16.99 -7.12 14.46
C GLN A 272 -15.62 -7.63 14.88
N ILE A 273 -15.58 -8.83 15.44
CA ILE A 273 -14.34 -9.56 15.70
C ILE A 273 -14.07 -10.50 14.54
N ILE A 274 -12.93 -10.33 13.89
CA ILE A 274 -12.44 -11.25 12.87
C ILE A 274 -11.35 -12.11 13.52
N GLU A 275 -11.70 -13.35 13.86
CA GLU A 275 -10.75 -14.35 14.33
C GLU A 275 -10.29 -15.20 13.15
N GLN A 276 -9.00 -15.23 12.92
CA GLN A 276 -8.36 -16.14 11.98
C GLN A 276 -7.18 -16.78 12.70
N GLU A 277 -7.12 -18.10 12.70
CA GLU A 277 -5.95 -18.84 13.18
C GLU A 277 -4.75 -18.46 12.30
N SER A 278 -3.65 -18.11 12.97
CA SER A 278 -2.35 -17.84 12.34
C SER A 278 -1.70 -19.13 11.84
#